data_AF-A0AAW1UU32-F1
#
_entry.id   AF-A0AAW1UU32-F1
#
_cell.length_a   1.000
_cell.length_b   1.000
_cell.length_c   1.000
_cell.angle_alpha   90.00
_cell.angle_beta   90.00
_cell.angle_gamma   90.00
#
_symmetry.space_group_name_H-M   'P 1'
#
loop_
_entity.id
_entity.type
_entity.pdbx_description
1 polymer ?
#
loop_
_entity_poly.entity_id
_entity_poly.type
_entity_poly.pdbx_seq_one_letter_code
_entity_poly.pdbx_strand_id
1 'polypeptide(L)' 'MEDYSEEALKKRKELQTKLVEERNKGNIAYLRYDKLIIEENNTSQEKRKRDMSTSPSSPNSAKKTTYFVYIQGKQDKCFR' A
#
# COMPACT_ATOMS: atom_id res chain seq x y z
N MET A 1 21.22 -3.38 -15.55
CA MET A 1 22.17 -3.14 -14.45
C MET A 1 22.03 -1.67 -14.14
N GLU A 2 21.19 -1.33 -13.16
CA GLU A 2 21.02 0.07 -12.78
C GLU A 2 22.21 0.42 -11.88
N ASP A 3 23.26 1.02 -12.48
CA ASP A 3 24.46 1.47 -11.80
C ASP A 3 24.13 2.72 -10.95
N TYR A 4 23.46 2.48 -9.83
CA TYR A 4 23.34 3.48 -8.78
C TYR A 4 24.68 3.56 -8.04
N SER A 5 25.19 4.79 -7.83
CA SER A 5 26.36 5.02 -6.99
C SER A 5 26.18 4.36 -5.61
N GLU A 6 27.25 3.82 -5.04
CA GLU A 6 27.24 3.17 -3.71
C GLU A 6 26.59 4.06 -2.64
N GLU A 7 26.77 5.37 -2.76
CA GLU A 7 26.17 6.36 -1.88
C GLU A 7 24.65 6.38 -1.96
N ALA A 8 24.08 6.22 -3.16
CA ALA A 8 22.63 6.19 -3.36
C ALA A 8 22.00 4.91 -2.78
N LEU A 9 22.69 3.77 -2.92
CA LEU A 9 22.26 2.50 -2.31
C LEU A 9 22.27 2.58 -0.78
N LYS A 10 23.28 3.22 -0.19
CA LYS A 10 23.37 3.42 1.25
C LYS A 10 22.22 4.30 1.77
N LYS A 11 22.01 5.46 1.13
CA LYS A 11 20.88 6.36 1.44
C LYS A 11 19.53 5.62 1.36
N ARG A 12 19.35 4.78 0.34
CA ARG A 12 18.12 4.01 0.16
C ARG A 12 17.89 2.99 1.27
N LYS A 13 18.93 2.28 1.72
CA LYS A 13 18.85 1.33 2.84
C LYS A 13 18.44 2.05 4.14
N GLU A 14 19.06 3.20 4.42
CA GLU A 14 18.74 4.00 5.60
C GLU A 14 17.28 4.50 5.58
N LEU A 15 16.79 4.98 4.44
CA LEU A 15 15.40 5.42 4.29
C LEU A 15 14.41 4.25 4.40
N GLN A 16 14.78 3.05 3.94
CA GLN A 16 13.94 1.86 4.09
C GLN A 16 13.79 1.45 5.55
N THR A 17 14.87 1.48 6.35
CA THR A 17 14.79 1.17 7.78
C THR A 17 13.82 2.10 8.50
N LYS A 18 13.96 3.42 8.27
CA LYS A 18 13.04 4.43 8.84
C LYS A 18 11.59 4.21 8.40
N LEU A 19 11.37 3.83 7.15
CA LEU A 19 10.03 3.54 6.64
C LEU A 19 9.37 2.39 7.41
N VAL A 20 10.11 1.30 7.66
CA VAL A 20 9.60 0.15 8.40
C VAL A 20 9.24 0.54 9.82
N GLU A 21 10.06 1.34 10.49
CA GLU A 21 9.77 1.87 11.82
C GLU A 21 8.46 2.66 11.85
N GLU A 22 8.25 3.56 10.88
CA GLU A 22 7.03 4.36 10.80
C GLU A 22 5.78 3.51 10.49
N ARG A 23 5.91 2.48 9.64
CA ARG A 23 4.82 1.52 9.42
C ARG A 23 4.50 0.71 10.67
N ASN A 24 5.51 0.32 11.44
CA ASN A 24 5.32 -0.41 12.70
C ASN A 24 4.65 0.46 13.76
N LYS A 25 4.88 1.78 13.75
CA LYS A 25 4.15 2.74 14.61
C LYS A 25 2.68 2.90 14.21
N GLY A 26 2.29 2.47 13.01
CA GLY A 26 0.92 2.62 12.48
C GLY A 26 0.73 3.87 11.61
N ASN A 27 1.81 4.57 11.24
CA ASN A 27 1.77 5.69 10.31
C ASN A 27 1.76 5.20 8.85
N ILE A 28 1.20 6.00 7.94
CA ILE A 28 1.26 5.72 6.51
C ILE A 28 2.55 6.33 5.97
N ALA A 29 3.57 5.50 5.79
CA ALA A 29 4.87 5.92 5.28
C ALA A 29 5.19 5.34 3.89
N TYR A 30 5.66 6.20 2.99
CA TYR A 30 6.11 5.82 1.64
C TYR A 30 7.35 6.60 1.20
N LEU A 31 8.13 5.96 0.33
CA LEU A 31 9.28 6.59 -0.34
C LEU A 31 8.82 7.24 -1.64
N ARG A 32 9.26 8.48 -1.86
CA ARG A 32 9.15 9.16 -3.16
C ARG A 32 10.52 9.70 -3.53
N TYR A 33 11.15 9.08 -4.54
CA TYR A 33 12.57 9.28 -4.85
C TYR A 33 13.43 9.06 -3.59
N ASP A 34 14.34 9.99 -3.28
CA ASP A 34 15.20 9.95 -2.10
C ASP A 34 14.58 10.60 -0.86
N LYS A 35 13.24 10.70 -0.81
CA LYS A 35 12.51 11.33 0.30
C LYS A 35 11.58 10.32 0.95
N LEU A 36 11.61 10.28 2.29
CA LEU A 36 10.62 9.59 3.10
C LEU A 36 9.47 10.55 3.40
N ILE A 37 8.26 10.16 3.05
CA ILE A 37 7.04 10.91 3.35
C ILE A 37 6.27 10.10 4.39
N ILE A 38 5.94 10.76 5.50
CA ILE A 38 5.17 10.19 6.60
C ILE A 38 3.85 10.96 6.64
N GLU A 39 2.77 10.28 6.33
CA GLU A 39 1.42 10.76 6.55
C GLU A 39 0.96 10.19 7.89
N GLU A 40 0.85 11.06 8.88
CA GLU A 40 0.18 10.71 10.13
C GLU A 40 -1.25 10.32 9.79
N ASN A 41 -1.72 9.22 10.38
CA ASN A 41 -3.10 8.78 10.24
C ASN A 41 -4.03 9.68 11.08
N ASN A 42 -3.92 11.00 10.91
CA ASN A 42 -4.92 11.99 11.29
C ASN A 42 -6.08 11.92 10.31
N THR A 43 -6.46 10.71 9.92
CA THR A 43 -7.77 10.52 9.35
C THR A 43 -8.76 10.75 10.48
N SER A 44 -9.24 11.99 10.55
CA SER A 44 -10.67 12.27 10.57
C SER A 44 -11.34 11.47 9.44
N GLN A 45 -11.28 10.15 9.56
CA GLN A 45 -12.17 9.19 8.95
C GLN A 45 -13.43 9.26 9.81
N GLU A 46 -14.05 10.43 9.83
CA GLU A 46 -15.49 10.50 10.04
C GLU A 46 -16.07 9.64 8.93
N LYS A 47 -16.39 8.43 9.35
CA LYS A 47 -16.68 7.24 8.57
C LYS A 47 -17.54 7.66 7.39
N ARG A 48 -17.01 7.60 6.16
CA ARG A 48 -17.87 7.73 4.98
C ARG A 48 -18.94 6.67 5.11
N LYS A 49 -20.17 7.10 5.42
CA LYS A 49 -21.37 6.27 5.50
C LYS A 49 -21.75 5.89 4.08
N ARG A 50 -21.01 4.95 3.51
CA ARG A 50 -21.47 4.29 2.29
C ARG A 50 -22.37 3.15 2.74
N ASP A 51 -23.67 3.32 2.52
CA ASP A 51 -24.62 2.22 2.67
C ASP A 51 -24.22 1.09 1.71
N MET A 52 -24.25 -0.14 2.21
CA MET A 52 -24.00 -1.32 1.38
C MET A 52 -25.12 -1.43 0.36
N SER A 53 -24.80 -1.26 -0.93
CA SER A 53 -25.80 -1.36 -2.00
C SER A 53 -26.28 -2.81 -2.13
N THR A 54 -27.54 -3.09 -1.83
CA THR A 54 -28.22 -4.34 -2.19
C THR A 54 -28.79 -4.21 -3.60
N SER A 55 -27.96 -4.37 -4.62
CA SER A 55 -28.43 -4.42 -6.01
C SER A 55 -28.34 -5.86 -6.55
N PRO A 56 -29.38 -6.40 -7.21
CA PRO A 56 -29.36 -7.76 -7.74
C PRO A 56 -28.34 -7.87 -8.88
N SER A 57 -27.42 -8.84 -8.77
CA SER A 57 -26.39 -9.13 -9.77
C SER A 57 -27.05 -9.63 -11.06
N SER A 58 -26.97 -8.87 -12.15
CA SER A 58 -27.29 -9.38 -13.48
C SER A 58 -26.06 -10.09 -14.09
N PRO A 59 -26.24 -11.25 -14.76
CA PRO A 59 -25.14 -12.05 -15.25
C PRO A 59 -24.66 -11.54 -16.61
N ASN A 60 -24.10 -10.34 -16.69
CA ASN A 60 -23.28 -9.92 -17.83
C ASN A 60 -22.55 -8.61 -17.51
N SER A 61 -21.35 -8.69 -16.90
CA SER A 61 -20.37 -7.62 -17.03
C SER A 61 -18.95 -8.14 -16.93
N ALA A 62 -18.13 -7.68 -17.87
CA ALA A 62 -16.76 -8.11 -18.12
C ALA A 62 -15.86 -8.05 -16.87
N LYS A 63 -14.99 -9.05 -16.76
CA LYS A 63 -14.08 -9.25 -15.64
C LYS A 63 -13.00 -8.14 -15.61
N LYS A 64 -13.23 -7.08 -14.82
CA LYS A 64 -12.17 -6.16 -14.36
C LYS A 64 -11.00 -6.96 -13.77
N THR A 65 -9.79 -6.68 -14.22
CA THR A 65 -8.53 -7.35 -13.85
C THR A 65 -8.10 -6.94 -12.44
N THR A 66 -8.01 -7.90 -11.54
CA THR A 66 -7.51 -7.73 -10.16
C THR A 66 -6.02 -8.05 -10.14
N TYR A 67 -5.16 -7.13 -9.70
CA TYR A 67 -3.75 -7.42 -9.45
C TYR A 67 -3.60 -7.95 -8.01
N PHE A 68 -3.21 -9.22 -7.88
CA PHE A 68 -2.74 -9.82 -6.63
C PHE A 68 -1.22 -9.69 -6.58
N VAL A 69 -0.68 -9.06 -5.54
CA VAL A 69 0.77 -9.09 -5.27
C VAL A 69 0.98 -9.97 -4.05
N TYR A 70 1.61 -11.13 -4.25
CA TYR A 70 2.04 -12.03 -3.19
C TYR A 70 3.49 -11.76 -2.84
N ILE A 71 3.81 -11.54 -1.56
CA ILE A 71 5.13 -11.85 -1.02
C ILE A 71 4.95 -12.66 0.28
N GLN A 72 5.15 -13.97 0.12
CA GLN A 72 5.40 -15.07 1.07
C GLN A 72 4.79 -14.99 2.48
N GLY A 73 3.70 -15.75 2.69
CA GLY A 73 3.37 -16.28 4.02
C GLY A 73 1.91 -16.66 4.28
N LYS A 74 0.94 -16.02 3.63
CA LYS A 74 -0.48 -16.35 3.83
C LYS A 74 -1.33 -15.94 2.63
N GLN A 75 -2.07 -16.90 2.09
CA GLN A 75 -3.05 -16.69 1.05
C GLN A 75 -4.39 -16.39 1.71
N ASP A 76 -4.73 -15.12 1.93
CA ASP A 76 -6.09 -14.78 2.33
C ASP A 76 -6.87 -14.37 1.07
N LYS A 77 -7.61 -15.34 0.53
CA LYS A 77 -8.60 -15.13 -0.53
C LYS A 77 -9.78 -14.35 0.07
N CYS A 78 -10.03 -13.15 -0.41
CA CYS A 78 -11.34 -12.52 -0.25
C CYS A 78 -11.96 -12.30 -1.63
N PHE A 79 -13.17 -12.84 -1.82
CA PHE A 79 -13.90 -12.92 -3.07
C PHE A 79 -14.29 -11.52 -3.58
N ARG A 80 -14.49 -11.46 -4.90
CA ARG A 80 -14.85 -10.29 -5.70
C ARG A 80 -16.26 -9.79 -5.44
#